data_AF-A0A318D366-F1
#
_entry.id   AF-A0A318D366-F1
#
_cell.length_a   1.000
_cell.length_b   1.000
_cell.length_c   1.000
_cell.angle_alpha   90.00
_cell.angle_beta   90.00
_cell.angle_gamma   90.00
#
_symmetry.space_group_name_H-M   'P 1'
#
loop_
_entity.id
_entity.type
_entity.pdbx_description
1 polymer ?
#
loop_
_entity_poly.entity_id
_entity_poly.type
_entity_poly.pdbx_seq_one_letter_code
_entity_poly.pdbx_strand_id
1 'polypeptide(L)' 'RKFDIKSLSPVPDYTAKQISLIRHKLGFSQAVFAAYLNVSDRAVKKWEQGESKPRGATLKLLSIVDRKGIEVIA' A
#
# COMPACT_ATOMS: atom_id res chain seq x y z
N ARG A 1 -19.05 -1.43 -19.38
CA ARG A 1 -18.26 -2.22 -18.41
C ARG A 1 -19.14 -2.45 -17.19
N LYS A 2 -19.39 -3.70 -16.77
CA LYS A 2 -20.23 -3.97 -15.58
C LYS A 2 -19.32 -3.97 -14.34
N PHE A 3 -19.57 -3.07 -13.41
CA PHE A 3 -18.87 -3.00 -12.12
C PHE A 3 -19.66 -3.86 -11.11
N ASP A 4 -19.43 -5.17 -11.18
CA ASP A 4 -20.06 -6.15 -10.28
C ASP A 4 -19.05 -6.56 -9.20
N ILE A 5 -19.49 -6.67 -7.95
CA ILE A 5 -18.68 -7.16 -6.82
C ILE A 5 -18.09 -8.53 -7.14
N LYS A 6 -18.84 -9.40 -7.85
CA LYS A 6 -18.38 -10.74 -8.24
C LYS A 6 -17.21 -10.72 -9.24
N SER A 7 -16.98 -9.58 -9.90
CA SER A 7 -15.87 -9.40 -10.85
C SER A 7 -14.59 -8.84 -10.21
N LEU A 8 -14.62 -8.53 -8.91
CA LEU A 8 -13.48 -7.96 -8.21
C LEU A 8 -12.44 -9.03 -7.88
N SER A 9 -11.22 -8.86 -8.37
CA SER A 9 -10.10 -9.66 -7.90
C SER A 9 -9.82 -9.37 -6.42
N PRO A 10 -9.50 -10.41 -5.61
CA PRO A 10 -9.10 -10.25 -4.23
C PRO A 10 -7.92 -9.28 -4.09
N VAL A 11 -7.92 -8.51 -3.01
CA VAL A 11 -6.76 -7.68 -2.67
C VAL A 11 -5.79 -8.55 -1.88
N PRO A 12 -4.52 -8.67 -2.29
CA PRO A 12 -3.55 -9.46 -1.55
C PRO A 12 -3.30 -8.85 -0.17
N ASP A 13 -3.06 -9.72 0.81
CA ASP A 13 -2.50 -9.32 2.09
C ASP A 13 -0.99 -9.08 1.96
N TYR A 14 -0.48 -8.11 2.71
CA TYR A 14 0.94 -7.77 2.73
C TYR A 14 1.55 -8.04 4.11
N THR A 15 2.69 -8.71 4.11
CA THR A 15 3.57 -8.83 5.29
C THR A 15 4.36 -7.54 5.48
N ALA A 16 4.80 -7.30 6.72
CA ALA A 16 5.65 -6.16 7.07
C ALA A 16 6.88 -6.02 6.14
N LYS A 17 7.53 -7.15 5.82
CA LYS A 17 8.67 -7.21 4.90
C LYS A 17 8.31 -6.81 3.46
N GLN A 18 7.15 -7.22 2.96
CA GLN A 18 6.69 -6.85 1.62
C GLN A 18 6.40 -5.35 1.53
N ILE A 19 5.77 -4.76 2.55
CA ILE A 19 5.47 -3.33 2.59
C ILE A 19 6.77 -2.52 2.53
N SER A 20 7.74 -2.89 3.38
CA SER A 20 9.07 -2.27 3.37
C SER A 20 9.77 -2.42 2.01
N LEU A 21 9.70 -3.60 1.39
CA LEU A 21 10.30 -3.83 0.08
C LEU A 21 9.68 -2.96 -1.02
N ILE A 22 8.35 -2.77 -1.03
CA ILE A 22 7.68 -1.87 -1.99
C ILE A 22 8.22 -0.45 -1.84
N ARG A 23 8.27 0.07 -0.60
CA ARG A 23 8.80 1.42 -0.34
C ARG A 23 10.26 1.55 -0.77
N HIS A 24 11.10 0.55 -0.45
CA HIS A 24 12.52 0.58 -0.80
C HIS A 24 12.76 0.51 -2.31
N LYS A 25 11.95 -0.24 -3.07
CA LYS A 25 12.02 -0.26 -4.54
C LYS A 25 11.74 1.11 -5.17
N LEU A 26 10.97 1.96 -4.50
CA LEU A 26 10.70 3.34 -4.91
C LEU A 26 11.81 4.32 -4.49
N GLY A 27 12.75 3.90 -3.63
CA GLY A 27 13.77 4.79 -3.07
C GLY A 27 13.22 5.78 -2.04
N PHE A 28 12.02 5.54 -1.49
CA PHE A 28 11.33 6.51 -0.64
C PHE A 28 11.63 6.32 0.85
N SER A 29 11.65 7.44 1.58
CA SER A 29 11.55 7.42 3.04
C SER A 29 10.15 7.01 3.50
N GLN A 30 10.00 6.59 4.75
CA GLN A 30 8.67 6.25 5.31
C GLN A 30 7.70 7.45 5.22
N ALA A 31 8.18 8.67 5.45
CA ALA A 31 7.36 9.88 5.39
C ALA A 31 6.90 10.21 3.97
N VAL A 32 7.78 10.11 2.97
CA VAL A 32 7.42 10.34 1.56
C VAL A 32 6.41 9.29 1.10
N PHE A 33 6.65 8.02 1.40
CA PHE A 33 5.71 6.94 1.06
C PHE A 33 4.34 7.11 1.73
N ALA A 34 4.32 7.55 2.99
CA ALA A 34 3.09 7.83 3.71
C ALA A 34 2.30 8.99 3.10
N ALA A 35 2.98 10.05 2.66
CA ALA A 35 2.36 11.20 2.01
C ALA A 35 1.63 10.78 0.71
N TYR A 36 2.29 9.98 -0.15
CA TYR A 36 1.64 9.46 -1.37
C TYR A 36 0.45 8.55 -1.06
N LEU A 37 0.54 7.73 -0.01
CA LEU A 37 -0.57 6.86 0.41
C LEU A 37 -1.67 7.58 1.21
N ASN A 38 -1.53 8.90 1.43
CA ASN A 38 -2.41 9.73 2.26
C ASN A 38 -2.66 9.13 3.66
N VAL A 39 -1.58 8.74 4.34
CA VAL A 39 -1.58 8.24 5.72
C VAL A 39 -0.47 8.88 6.53
N SER A 40 -0.46 8.66 7.85
CA SER A 40 0.67 9.08 8.68
C SER A 40 1.90 8.19 8.46
N ASP A 41 3.08 8.79 8.59
CA ASP A 41 4.37 8.09 8.65
C ASP A 41 4.39 7.02 9.76
N ARG A 42 3.74 7.31 10.90
CA ARG A 42 3.54 6.35 12.00
C ARG A 42 2.79 5.10 11.56
N ALA A 43 1.79 5.24 10.67
CA ALA A 43 1.06 4.08 10.15
C ALA A 43 1.98 3.19 9.32
N VAL A 44 2.74 3.77 8.38
CA VAL A 44 3.74 3.04 7.57
C VAL A 44 4.74 2.34 8.47
N LYS A 45 5.30 3.03 9.47
CA LYS A 45 6.23 2.44 10.43
C LYS A 45 5.64 1.22 11.14
N LYS A 46 4.42 1.34 11.67
CA LYS A 46 3.73 0.21 12.34
C LYS A 46 3.47 -0.96 11.40
N TRP A 47 3.17 -0.70 10.13
CA TRP A 47 2.97 -1.77 9.14
C TRP A 47 4.27 -2.50 8.84
N GLU A 48 5.36 -1.76 8.65
CA GLU A 48 6.70 -2.31 8.39
C GLU A 48 7.31 -3.02 9.60
N GLN A 49 6.81 -2.76 10.81
CA GLN A 49 7.16 -3.49 12.03
C GLN A 49 6.21 -4.67 12.33
N GLY A 50 5.09 -4.78 11.62
CA GLY A 50 4.09 -5.81 11.85
C GLY A 50 3.16 -5.56 13.05
N GLU A 51 3.23 -4.38 13.67
CA GLU A 51 2.36 -3.98 14.80
C GLU A 51 0.91 -3.71 14.36
N SER A 52 0.71 -3.37 13.09
CA SER A 52 -0.61 -3.24 12.48
C SER A 52 -0.53 -3.55 10.99
N LYS A 53 -1.66 -3.48 10.27
CA LYS A 53 -1.72 -3.72 8.83
C LYS A 53 -2.58 -2.67 8.14
N PRO A 54 -2.31 -2.33 6.87
CA PRO A 54 -3.23 -1.54 6.06
C PRO A 54 -4.54 -2.31 5.90
N ARG A 55 -5.66 -1.59 5.85
CA ARG A 55 -7.02 -2.17 5.72
C ARG A 55 -7.85 -1.33 4.76
N GLY A 56 -8.95 -1.90 4.27
CA GLY A 56 -9.92 -1.19 3.44
C GLY A 56 -9.27 -0.51 2.22
N ALA A 57 -9.54 0.79 2.07
CA ALA A 57 -9.04 1.59 0.95
C ALA A 57 -7.51 1.63 0.88
N THR A 58 -6.82 1.71 2.02
CA THR A 58 -5.35 1.78 2.06
C THR A 58 -4.70 0.48 1.63
N LEU A 59 -5.28 -0.67 1.99
CA LEU A 59 -4.81 -1.97 1.49
C LEU A 59 -4.99 -2.08 -0.03
N LYS A 60 -6.14 -1.59 -0.54
CA LYS A 60 -6.39 -1.52 -1.98
C LYS A 60 -5.38 -0.61 -2.67
N LEU A 61 -5.12 0.58 -2.13
CA LEU A 61 -4.18 1.55 -2.67
C LEU A 61 -2.76 0.99 -2.73
N LEU A 62 -2.29 0.37 -1.64
CA LEU A 62 -1.01 -0.31 -1.60
C LEU A 62 -0.90 -1.39 -2.68
N SER A 63 -1.96 -2.18 -2.89
CA SER A 63 -2.00 -3.19 -3.96
C SER A 63 -1.96 -2.63 -5.38
N ILE A 64 -2.38 -1.37 -5.55
CA ILE A 64 -2.33 -0.68 -6.83
C ILE A 64 -0.90 -0.20 -7.07
N VAL A 65 -0.27 0.41 -6.06
CA VAL A 65 1.13 0.86 -6.11
C VAL A 65 2.08 -0.30 -6.38
N ASP A 66 1.92 -1.41 -5.67
CA ASP A 66 2.77 -2.61 -5.85
C ASP A 66 2.72 -3.16 -7.29
N ARG A 67 1.53 -3.16 -7.91
CA ARG A 67 1.32 -3.73 -9.25
C ARG A 67 1.59 -2.75 -10.39
N LYS A 68 1.41 -1.45 -10.17
CA LYS A 68 1.40 -0.44 -11.23
C LYS A 68 2.42 0.69 -11.06
N GLY A 69 3.13 0.73 -9.93
CA GLY A 69 4.04 1.82 -9.59
C GLY A 69 3.33 2.97 -8.87
N ILE A 70 4.13 3.90 -8.32
CA ILE A 70 3.63 5.03 -7.53
C ILE A 70 2.97 6.12 -8.38
N GLU A 71 3.37 6.27 -9.65
CA GLU A 71 2.89 7.31 -10.58
C GLU A 71 1.36 7.31 -10.78
N VAL A 72 0.69 6.19 -10.50
CA VAL A 72 -0.78 6.10 -10.59
C VAL A 72 -1.51 6.91 -9.52
N ILE A 73 -0.80 7.34 -8.47
CA ILE A 73 -1.35 8.08 -7.32
C ILE A 73 -0.47 9.29 -6.96
N ALA A 74 0.46 9.66 -7.85
CA ALA A 74 1.36 10.80 -7.66
C ALA A 74 0.71 12.14 -8.03
#